data_AF-A0A954YWT6-F1
#
_entry.id   AF-A0A954YWT6-F1
#
_cell.length_a   1.000
_cell.length_b   1.000
_cell.length_c   1.000
_cell.angle_alpha   90.00
_cell.angle_beta   90.00
_cell.angle_gamma   90.00
#
_symmetry.space_group_name_H-M   'P 1'
#
loop_
_entity.id
_entity.type
_entity.pdbx_description
1 polymer ?
#
loop_
_entity_poly.entity_id
_entity_poly.type
_entity_poly.pdbx_seq_one_letter_code
_entity_poly.pdbx_strand_id
1 'polypeptide(L)'
;MSFDQMLEIAMRWLHIFGAITAVGASIFALVVIVPTMAKLPEDARKAFHAAARPKFAMLIGMAIMALLVSGIYNYLVVMRAKHQGQSIYDMLMGIKILLALVIFFVASALTGQSPAFQKIRDNRKTWLTLNVFLAAVLIAIAGYLRTIPFATAP
;
A
#
# COMPACT_ATOMS: atom_id res chain seq x y z
N MET A 1 -23.05 -14.93 14.90
CA MET A 1 -22.33 -13.79 14.30
C MET A 1 -23.30 -13.08 13.39
N SER A 2 -23.51 -11.78 13.55
CA SER A 2 -24.39 -11.02 12.65
C SER A 2 -23.73 -10.80 11.29
N PHE A 3 -24.53 -10.48 10.27
CA PHE A 3 -24.02 -10.15 8.94
C PHE A 3 -23.00 -9.00 8.98
N ASP A 4 -23.28 -7.96 9.77
CA ASP A 4 -22.39 -6.81 9.91
C ASP A 4 -21.03 -7.20 10.51
N GLN A 5 -21.02 -8.07 11.52
CA GLN A 5 -19.78 -8.59 12.11
C GLN A 5 -18.97 -9.40 11.10
N MET A 6 -19.63 -10.22 10.26
CA MET A 6 -18.95 -10.96 9.20
C MET A 6 -18.34 -10.00 8.17
N LEU A 7 -19.06 -8.95 7.80
CA LEU A 7 -18.58 -7.94 6.84
C LEU A 7 -17.39 -7.16 7.38
N GLU A 8 -17.42 -6.73 8.65
CA GLU A 8 -16.30 -6.04 9.30
C GLU A 8 -15.02 -6.89 9.28
N ILE A 9 -15.13 -8.18 9.61
CA ILE A 9 -13.99 -9.10 9.61
C ILE A 9 -13.47 -9.32 8.19
N ALA A 10 -14.38 -9.52 7.22
CA ALA A 10 -14.00 -9.68 5.81
C ALA A 10 -13.26 -8.44 5.28
N MET A 11 -13.74 -7.24 5.58
CA MET A 11 -13.10 -5.98 5.17
C MET A 11 -11.74 -5.79 5.85
N ARG A 12 -11.60 -6.22 7.10
CA ARG A 12 -10.30 -6.21 7.79
C ARG A 12 -9.31 -7.17 7.13
N TRP A 13 -9.75 -8.39 6.79
CA TRP A 13 -8.90 -9.36 6.09
C TRP A 13 -8.51 -8.85 4.71
N LEU A 14 -9.47 -8.32 3.94
CA LEU A 14 -9.20 -7.71 2.62
C LEU A 14 -8.14 -6.61 2.72
N HIS A 15 -8.23 -5.74 3.74
CA HIS A 15 -7.23 -4.69 3.97
C HIS A 15 -5.85 -5.26 4.27
N ILE A 16 -5.77 -6.27 5.15
CA ILE A 16 -4.50 -6.92 5.54
C ILE A 16 -3.86 -7.62 4.33
N PHE A 17 -4.63 -8.40 3.56
CA PHE A 17 -4.12 -9.08 2.37
C PHE A 17 -3.67 -8.09 1.29
N GLY A 18 -4.42 -7.00 1.10
CA GLY A 18 -4.00 -5.90 0.21
C GLY A 18 -2.66 -5.30 0.63
N ALA A 19 -2.49 -5.01 1.93
CA ALA A 19 -1.27 -4.43 2.47
C ALA A 19 -0.07 -5.37 2.31
N ILE A 20 -0.23 -6.65 2.71
CA ILE A 20 0.82 -7.66 2.61
C ILE A 20 1.23 -7.85 1.14
N THR A 21 0.26 -7.90 0.22
CA THR A 21 0.53 -8.05 -1.21
C THR A 21 1.30 -6.85 -1.76
N ALA A 22 0.84 -5.62 -1.53
CA ALA A 22 1.48 -4.42 -2.06
C ALA A 22 2.89 -4.19 -1.49
N VAL A 23 3.05 -4.31 -0.17
CA VAL A 23 4.33 -4.09 0.52
C VAL A 23 5.29 -5.25 0.23
N GLY A 24 4.83 -6.49 0.32
CA GLY A 24 5.62 -7.68 0.02
C GLY A 24 6.12 -7.70 -1.42
N ALA A 25 5.25 -7.40 -2.39
CA ALA A 25 5.64 -7.30 -3.80
C ALA A 25 6.68 -6.19 -4.03
N SER A 26 6.55 -5.04 -3.36
CA SER A 26 7.52 -3.94 -3.45
C SER A 26 8.89 -4.31 -2.87
N ILE A 27 8.91 -4.97 -1.70
CA ILE A 27 10.13 -5.47 -1.07
C ILE A 27 10.79 -6.53 -1.96
N PHE A 28 10.03 -7.49 -2.47
CA PHE A 28 10.54 -8.52 -3.38
C PHE A 28 11.12 -7.90 -4.66
N ALA A 29 10.44 -6.91 -5.24
CA ALA A 29 10.96 -6.19 -6.40
C ALA A 29 12.29 -5.50 -6.09
N LEU A 30 12.40 -4.83 -4.94
CA LEU A 30 13.59 -4.09 -4.53
C LEU A 30 14.78 -5.01 -4.21
N VAL A 31 14.54 -6.06 -3.42
CA VAL A 31 15.60 -6.89 -2.83
C VAL A 31 16.00 -8.04 -3.73
N VAL A 32 15.09 -8.57 -4.53
CA VAL A 32 15.34 -9.76 -5.36
C VAL A 32 15.41 -9.40 -6.84
N ILE A 33 14.37 -8.76 -7.37
CA ILE A 33 14.27 -8.52 -8.83
C ILE A 33 15.34 -7.52 -9.28
N VAL A 34 15.38 -6.31 -8.72
CA VAL A 34 16.32 -5.25 -9.14
C VAL A 34 17.78 -5.72 -9.18
N PRO A 35 18.35 -6.33 -8.12
CA PRO A 35 19.75 -6.75 -8.16
C PRO A 35 20.00 -7.96 -9.08
N THR A 36 19.04 -8.86 -9.24
CA THR A 36 19.19 -10.02 -10.14
C THR A 36 19.15 -9.59 -11.60
N MET A 37 18.23 -8.69 -11.94
CA MET A 37 18.09 -8.15 -13.30
C MET A 37 19.31 -7.36 -13.78
N ALA A 38 20.10 -6.80 -12.86
CA ALA A 38 21.35 -6.11 -13.17
C ALA A 38 22.43 -7.06 -13.73
N LYS A 39 22.36 -8.35 -13.40
CA LYS A 39 23.34 -9.37 -13.83
C LYS A 39 22.97 -10.04 -15.16
N LEU A 40 21.74 -9.84 -15.65
CA LEU A 40 21.27 -10.47 -16.89
C LEU A 40 21.76 -9.71 -18.13
N PRO A 41 21.98 -10.41 -19.26
CA PRO A 41 22.09 -9.80 -20.58
C PRO A 41 20.91 -8.86 -20.90
N GLU A 42 21.12 -7.87 -21.76
CA GLU A 42 20.12 -6.82 -22.03
C GLU A 42 18.85 -7.36 -22.70
N ASP A 43 19.00 -8.32 -23.62
CA ASP A 43 17.92 -9.04 -24.30
C ASP A 43 17.06 -9.83 -23.30
N ALA A 44 17.69 -10.60 -22.41
CA ALA A 44 17.01 -11.32 -21.33
C ALA A 44 16.27 -10.37 -20.38
N ARG A 45 16.89 -9.21 -20.06
CA ARG A 45 16.28 -8.17 -19.22
C ARG A 45 15.03 -7.57 -19.87
N LYS A 46 15.09 -7.24 -21.17
CA LYS A 46 13.95 -6.72 -21.93
C LYS A 46 12.81 -7.73 -22.02
N ALA A 47 13.12 -8.99 -22.33
CA ALA A 47 12.14 -10.07 -22.41
C ALA A 47 11.41 -10.28 -21.07
N PHE A 48 12.15 -10.35 -19.97
CA PHE A 48 11.55 -10.47 -18.64
C PHE A 48 10.65 -9.27 -18.31
N HIS A 49 11.11 -8.03 -18.54
CA HIS A 49 10.29 -6.85 -18.27
C HIS A 49 9.00 -6.83 -19.09
N ALA A 50 9.05 -7.21 -20.37
CA ALA A 50 7.86 -7.28 -21.22
C ALA A 50 6.83 -8.29 -20.70
N ALA A 51 7.28 -9.46 -20.22
CA ALA A 51 6.40 -10.51 -19.70
C ALA A 51 5.89 -10.24 -18.27
N ALA A 52 6.76 -9.71 -17.39
CA ALA A 52 6.47 -9.56 -15.97
C ALA A 52 5.72 -8.27 -15.64
N ARG A 53 6.00 -7.15 -16.32
CA ARG A 53 5.39 -5.85 -16.01
C ARG A 53 3.86 -5.86 -15.98
N PRO A 54 3.14 -6.37 -16.99
CA PRO A 54 1.67 -6.29 -16.99
C PRO A 54 1.06 -7.09 -15.82
N LYS A 55 1.62 -8.27 -15.50
CA LYS A 55 1.18 -9.09 -14.37
C LYS A 55 1.43 -8.39 -13.04
N PHE A 56 2.61 -7.77 -12.90
CA PHE A 56 2.96 -7.03 -11.69
C PHE A 56 2.10 -5.77 -11.53
N ALA A 57 1.82 -5.04 -12.61
CA ALA A 57 0.93 -3.89 -12.60
C ALA A 57 -0.50 -4.27 -12.20
N MET A 58 -1.03 -5.39 -12.71
CA MET A 58 -2.32 -5.93 -12.33
C MET A 58 -2.38 -6.29 -10.84
N LEU A 59 -1.37 -7.01 -10.34
CA LEU A 59 -1.27 -7.39 -8.92
C LEU A 59 -1.25 -6.17 -7.99
N ILE A 60 -0.41 -5.17 -8.30
CA ILE A 60 -0.32 -3.93 -7.54
C ILE A 60 -1.63 -3.13 -7.62
N GLY A 61 -2.24 -3.02 -8.81
CA GLY A 61 -3.51 -2.35 -9.01
C GLY A 61 -4.65 -2.97 -8.21
N MET A 62 -4.75 -4.30 -8.19
CA MET A 62 -5.72 -5.03 -7.37
C MET A 62 -5.49 -4.82 -5.88
N ALA A 63 -4.24 -4.85 -5.42
CA ALA A 63 -3.91 -4.61 -4.02
C ALA A 63 -4.27 -3.18 -3.59
N ILE A 64 -3.99 -2.18 -4.44
CA ILE A 64 -4.38 -0.78 -4.21
C ILE A 64 -5.91 -0.65 -4.14
N MET A 65 -6.64 -1.26 -5.08
CA MET A 65 -8.10 -1.22 -5.07
C MET A 65 -8.68 -1.86 -3.80
N ALA A 66 -8.16 -3.04 -3.41
CA ALA A 66 -8.55 -3.69 -2.16
C ALA A 66 -8.30 -2.80 -0.94
N LEU A 67 -7.15 -2.12 -0.88
CA LEU A 67 -6.79 -1.20 0.20
C LEU A 67 -7.66 0.05 0.24
N LEU A 68 -8.01 0.63 -0.91
CA LEU A 68 -8.90 1.79 -0.98
C LEU A 68 -10.30 1.43 -0.49
N VAL A 69 -10.91 0.38 -1.04
CA VAL A 69 -12.27 -0.04 -0.67
C VAL A 69 -12.34 -0.41 0.81
N SER A 70 -11.46 -1.30 1.26
CA SER A 70 -11.45 -1.74 2.66
C SER A 70 -11.00 -0.62 3.62
N GLY A 71 -10.09 0.26 3.21
CA GLY A 71 -9.59 1.36 4.03
C GLY A 71 -10.67 2.41 4.28
N ILE A 72 -11.42 2.78 3.24
CA ILE A 72 -12.57 3.69 3.35
C ILE A 72 -13.63 3.08 4.26
N TYR A 73 -13.98 1.80 4.06
CA TYR A 73 -14.96 1.10 4.91
C TYR A 73 -14.52 1.07 6.37
N ASN A 74 -13.30 0.57 6.65
CA ASN A 74 -12.79 0.43 8.02
C ASN A 74 -12.69 1.79 8.73
N TYR A 75 -12.38 2.87 8.02
CA TYR A 75 -12.34 4.19 8.62
C TYR A 75 -13.73 4.77 8.87
N LEU A 76 -14.54 4.93 7.81
CA LEU A 76 -15.80 5.66 7.88
C LEU A 76 -16.88 4.92 8.67
N VAL A 77 -16.93 3.59 8.55
CA VAL A 77 -18.00 2.77 9.14
C VAL A 77 -17.60 2.27 10.53
N VAL A 78 -16.35 1.81 10.69
CA VAL A 78 -15.96 1.07 11.91
C VAL A 78 -15.25 1.97 12.93
N MET A 79 -14.29 2.79 12.49
CA MET A 79 -13.35 3.43 13.42
C MET A 79 -13.65 4.89 13.76
N ARG A 80 -14.25 5.66 12.84
CA ARG A 80 -14.50 7.10 13.02
C ARG A 80 -15.39 7.38 14.24
N ALA A 81 -16.47 6.63 14.41
CA ALA A 81 -17.36 6.77 15.56
C ALA A 81 -16.67 6.40 16.89
N LYS A 82 -15.76 5.42 16.87
CA LYS A 82 -15.07 4.93 18.07
C LYS A 82 -14.00 5.88 18.63
N HIS A 83 -13.55 6.84 17.84
CA HIS A 83 -12.48 7.79 18.23
C HIS A 83 -12.95 9.24 18.10
N GLN A 84 -14.25 9.48 18.18
CA GLN A 84 -14.81 10.83 18.06
C GLN A 84 -14.24 11.75 19.13
N GLY A 85 -13.75 12.93 18.72
CA GLY A 85 -13.19 13.93 19.62
C GLY A 85 -11.72 13.69 20.02
N GLN A 86 -11.07 12.66 19.48
CA GLN A 86 -9.67 12.37 19.75
C GLN A 86 -8.74 13.04 18.72
N SER A 87 -8.28 14.25 19.02
CA SER A 87 -7.46 15.07 18.11
C SER A 87 -6.19 14.38 17.60
N ILE A 88 -5.47 13.65 18.45
CA ILE A 88 -4.26 12.91 18.07
C ILE A 88 -4.59 11.78 17.09
N TYR A 89 -5.69 11.06 17.33
CA TYR A 89 -6.14 9.98 16.45
C TYR A 89 -6.50 10.53 15.07
N ASP A 90 -7.31 11.59 15.02
CA ASP A 90 -7.78 12.21 13.78
C ASP A 90 -6.61 12.74 12.94
N MET A 91 -5.64 13.41 13.59
CA MET A 91 -4.44 13.92 12.93
C MET A 91 -3.61 12.78 12.33
N LEU A 92 -3.28 11.75 13.12
CA LEU A 92 -2.47 10.63 12.66
C LEU A 92 -3.18 9.79 11.60
N MET A 93 -4.51 9.67 11.68
CA MET A 93 -5.31 9.02 10.65
C MET A 93 -5.27 9.80 9.33
N GLY A 94 -5.40 11.13 9.38
CA GLY A 94 -5.25 11.99 8.20
C GLY A 94 -3.88 11.84 7.54
N ILE A 95 -2.80 11.87 8.34
CA ILE A 95 -1.43 11.63 7.86
C ILE A 95 -1.31 10.24 7.22
N LYS A 96 -1.86 9.21 7.86
CA LYS A 96 -1.84 7.83 7.33
C LYS A 96 -2.52 7.73 5.97
N ILE A 97 -3.68 8.37 5.79
CA ILE A 97 -4.42 8.37 4.52
C ILE A 97 -3.61 9.08 3.43
N LEU A 98 -3.08 10.27 3.71
CA LEU A 98 -2.24 11.00 2.75
C LEU A 98 -0.99 10.19 2.36
N LEU A 99 -0.33 9.58 3.34
CA LEU A 99 0.83 8.73 3.12
C LEU A 99 0.48 7.51 2.26
N ALA A 100 -0.67 6.89 2.49
CA ALA A 100 -1.16 5.78 1.67
C ALA A 100 -1.35 6.19 0.21
N LEU A 101 -1.93 7.37 -0.04
CA LEU A 101 -2.13 7.88 -1.40
C LEU A 101 -0.79 8.14 -2.12
N VAL A 102 0.20 8.67 -1.42
CA VAL A 102 1.56 8.85 -1.97
C VAL A 102 2.17 7.49 -2.34
N ILE A 103 2.07 6.49 -1.46
CA ILE A 103 2.56 5.13 -1.71
C ILE A 103 1.86 4.52 -2.94
N PHE A 104 0.54 4.64 -3.03
CA PHE A 104 -0.23 4.10 -4.17
C PHE A 104 0.13 4.81 -5.48
N PHE A 105 0.34 6.11 -5.44
CA PHE A 105 0.81 6.88 -6.59
C PHE A 105 2.19 6.41 -7.05
N VAL A 106 3.18 6.32 -6.15
CA VAL A 106 4.55 5.88 -6.48
C VAL A 106 4.54 4.45 -7.02
N ALA A 107 3.80 3.53 -6.38
CA ALA A 107 3.65 2.16 -6.85
C ALA A 107 3.05 2.11 -8.27
N SER A 108 1.98 2.89 -8.52
CA SER A 108 1.33 2.95 -9.84
C SER A 108 2.24 3.58 -10.91
N ALA A 109 3.03 4.60 -10.55
CA ALA A 109 3.97 5.24 -11.45
C ALA A 109 5.13 4.29 -11.86
N LEU A 110 5.58 3.47 -10.91
CA LEU A 110 6.62 2.45 -11.13
C LEU A 110 6.16 1.30 -12.02
N THR A 111 4.90 0.88 -11.90
CA THR A 111 4.35 -0.25 -12.68
C THR A 111 3.67 0.17 -14.00
N GLY A 112 3.28 1.44 -14.12
CA GLY A 112 2.58 1.98 -15.26
C GLY A 112 3.43 2.14 -16.52
N GLN A 113 2.76 2.56 -17.60
CA GLN A 113 3.37 2.73 -18.93
C GLN A 113 3.39 4.17 -19.45
N SER A 114 2.73 5.09 -18.74
CA SER A 114 2.66 6.48 -19.15
C SER A 114 4.06 7.10 -19.28
N PRO A 115 4.41 7.74 -20.40
CA PRO A 115 5.68 8.43 -20.59
C PRO A 115 5.95 9.49 -19.52
N ALA A 116 4.91 10.09 -18.94
CA ALA A 116 5.02 11.10 -17.89
C ALA A 116 5.82 10.63 -16.66
N PHE A 117 5.83 9.32 -16.38
CA PHE A 117 6.53 8.73 -15.24
C PHE A 117 7.82 8.00 -15.61
N GLN A 118 8.39 8.27 -16.80
CA GLN A 118 9.62 7.61 -17.24
C GLN A 118 10.79 7.90 -16.30
N LYS A 119 10.96 9.15 -15.84
CA LYS A 119 12.01 9.54 -14.87
C LYS A 119 11.96 8.74 -13.56
N ILE A 120 10.75 8.41 -13.08
CA ILE A 120 10.55 7.57 -11.89
C ILE A 120 11.03 6.15 -12.18
N ARG A 121 10.69 5.62 -13.36
CA ARG A 121 11.08 4.27 -13.78
C ARG A 121 12.59 4.16 -14.05
N ASP A 122 13.23 5.18 -14.58
CA ASP A 122 14.67 5.16 -14.81
C ASP A 122 15.44 5.09 -13.48
N ASN A 123 14.90 5.72 -12.43
CA ASN A 123 15.43 5.66 -11.06
C ASN A 123 14.69 4.64 -10.18
N ARG A 124 14.25 3.53 -10.78
CA ARG A 124 13.41 2.48 -10.17
C ARG A 124 13.85 2.08 -8.76
N LYS A 125 15.16 1.85 -8.56
CA LYS A 125 15.72 1.44 -7.26
C LYS A 125 15.41 2.48 -6.17
N THR A 126 15.70 3.74 -6.42
CA THR A 126 15.48 4.85 -5.47
C THR A 126 14.00 4.99 -5.12
N TRP A 127 13.12 4.98 -6.12
CA TRP A 127 11.69 5.13 -5.90
C TRP A 127 11.06 3.91 -5.22
N LEU A 128 11.52 2.69 -5.52
CA LEU A 128 11.13 1.49 -4.78
C LEU A 128 11.59 1.56 -3.32
N THR A 129 12.84 1.98 -3.05
CA THR A 129 13.35 2.17 -1.68
C THR A 129 12.51 3.19 -0.92
N LEU A 130 12.23 4.35 -1.54
CA LEU A 130 11.35 5.35 -0.96
C LEU A 130 9.96 4.76 -0.67
N ASN A 131 9.36 4.04 -1.62
CA ASN A 131 8.03 3.45 -1.45
C ASN A 131 7.98 2.44 -0.28
N VAL A 132 8.99 1.57 -0.17
CA VAL A 132 9.11 0.61 0.93
C VAL A 132 9.32 1.32 2.27
N PHE A 133 10.14 2.37 2.30
CA PHE A 133 10.35 3.18 3.50
C PHE A 133 9.04 3.87 3.95
N LEU A 134 8.33 4.52 3.05
CA LEU A 134 7.04 5.15 3.34
C LEU A 134 6.01 4.12 3.83
N ALA A 135 5.99 2.92 3.24
CA ALA A 135 5.14 1.83 3.71
C ALA A 135 5.50 1.37 5.13
N ALA A 136 6.78 1.30 5.48
CA ALA A 136 7.21 0.99 6.85
C ALA A 136 6.75 2.06 7.85
N VAL A 137 6.88 3.35 7.50
CA VAL A 137 6.36 4.46 8.32
C VAL A 137 4.84 4.36 8.47
N LEU A 138 4.11 4.06 7.39
CA LEU A 138 2.67 3.86 7.42
C LEU A 138 2.27 2.72 8.38
N ILE A 139 3.00 1.60 8.37
CA ILE A 139 2.77 0.47 9.27
C ILE A 139 3.04 0.88 10.72
N ALA A 140 4.10 1.66 10.99
CA ALA A 140 4.39 2.17 12.33
C ALA A 140 3.26 3.07 12.87
N ILE A 141 2.76 4.01 12.04
CA ILE A 141 1.61 4.86 12.39
C ILE A 141 0.37 3.99 12.65
N ALA A 142 0.11 3.00 11.80
CA ALA A 142 -1.01 2.08 11.98
C ALA A 142 -0.91 1.26 13.28
N GLY A 143 0.31 0.86 13.65
CA GLY A 143 0.60 0.18 14.92
C GLY A 143 0.31 1.08 16.12
N TYR A 144 0.78 2.33 16.09
CA TYR A 144 0.53 3.30 17.16
C TYR A 144 -0.96 3.67 17.28
N LEU A 145 -1.66 3.90 16.17
CA LEU A 145 -3.11 4.18 16.20
C LEU A 145 -3.90 3.06 16.90
N ARG A 146 -3.43 1.81 16.82
CA ARG A 146 -4.07 0.66 17.47
C ARG A 146 -3.91 0.65 19.00
N THR A 147 -2.95 1.39 19.55
CA THR A 147 -2.76 1.50 21.01
C THR A 147 -3.62 2.60 21.63
N ILE A 148 -4.22 3.47 20.83
CA ILE A 148 -5.11 4.53 21.33
C ILE A 148 -6.44 3.89 21.78
N PRO A 149 -6.85 4.06 23.05
CA PRO A 149 -8.13 3.56 23.52
C PRO A 149 -9.31 4.23 22.80
N PHE A 150 -10.42 3.51 22.67
CA PHE A 150 -11.66 4.10 22.17
C PHE A 150 -12.13 5.24 23.06
N ALA A 151 -12.82 6.21 22.46
CA ALA A 151 -13.43 7.30 23.20
C ALA A 151 -14.42 6.71 24.21
N THR A 152 -14.29 7.09 25.48
CA THR A 152 -15.30 6.81 26.49
C THR A 152 -16.55 7.62 26.12
N ALA A 153 -17.72 6.98 26.20
CA ALA A 153 -18.98 7.71 26.05
C ALA A 153 -19.02 8.87 27.06
N PRO A 154 -19.55 10.05 26.69
CA PRO A 154 -19.81 11.13 27.64
C PRO A 154 -20.76 10.67 28.76
#